data_AF-A0A3N5Q5K8-F1
#
_entry.id   AF-A0A3N5Q5K8-F1
#
_cell.length_a   1.000
_cell.length_b   1.000
_cell.length_c   1.000
_cell.angle_alpha   90.00
_cell.angle_beta   90.00
_cell.angle_gamma   90.00
#
_symmetry.space_group_name_H-M   'P 1'
#
loop_
_entity.id
_entity.type
_entity.pdbx_description
1 polymer ?
#
loop_
_entity_poly.entity_id
_entity_poly.type
_entity_poly.pdbx_seq_one_letter_code
_entity_poly.pdbx_strand_id
1 'polypeptide(L)'
;MDWRAINWDTIERLRRNFIEGTAGAADYWRREEDLEAYDLTFGRRIAWKWQYVLGELKARGWSPPEGGLTDWGCGSGVAGREFLNCFGAESVTGLSLWDRSAIATRFAAGKAREAFTRLNVRCQSGGDIVAGGTLLVSHTLGELSPQQADFLVSQAGRAKAIIWIEPGTHEASTALVAVRERLHGAFRLVAPCTHQAACGMLAPENARHWCHHFAPSPPEVHTDGDWVRFGRMAGIDLRSLPLSYLVMDSRSALPLPAEAVRVIGRARMYKAYALLFGCDESGVREYRFMKRKDGEAFRLLKKEAMPSLQVWQRDGLEINELRPLL
;
A
#
# COMPACT_ATOMS: atom_id res chain seq x y z
N MET A 1 -12.48 16.44 11.61
CA MET A 1 -11.19 17.04 11.21
C MET A 1 -11.34 18.54 11.38
N ASP A 2 -10.45 19.18 12.15
CA ASP A 2 -10.46 20.64 12.29
C ASP A 2 -9.35 21.23 11.44
N TRP A 3 -9.70 21.74 10.26
CA TRP A 3 -8.74 22.35 9.34
C TRP A 3 -8.14 23.66 9.86
N ARG A 4 -8.74 24.27 10.89
CA ARG A 4 -8.20 25.47 11.54
C ARG A 4 -6.94 25.18 12.35
N ALA A 5 -6.74 23.92 12.74
CA ALA A 5 -5.55 23.48 13.46
C ALA A 5 -4.35 23.18 12.53
N ILE A 6 -4.54 23.15 11.21
CA ILE A 6 -3.46 22.83 10.28
C ILE A 6 -2.55 24.03 10.06
N ASN A 7 -1.28 23.85 10.39
CA ASN A 7 -0.22 24.78 10.01
C ASN A 7 0.18 24.56 8.54
N TRP A 8 -0.30 25.43 7.66
CA TRP A 8 -0.05 25.35 6.22
C TRP A 8 1.43 25.53 5.83
N ASP A 9 2.18 26.36 6.56
CA ASP A 9 3.63 26.55 6.33
C ASP A 9 4.40 25.25 6.58
N THR A 10 3.96 24.47 7.57
CA THR A 10 4.52 23.14 7.81
C THR A 10 4.24 22.21 6.65
N ILE A 11 3.02 22.17 6.11
CA ILE A 11 2.68 21.31 4.97
C ILE A 11 3.53 21.68 3.74
N GLU A 12 3.70 22.97 3.47
CA GLU A 12 4.54 23.44 2.37
C GLU A 12 6.00 23.01 2.54
N ARG A 13 6.55 23.18 3.75
CA ARG A 13 7.91 22.73 4.08
C ARG A 13 8.10 21.22 3.90
N LEU A 14 7.17 20.42 4.43
CA LEU A 14 7.21 18.95 4.29
C LEU A 14 7.14 18.54 2.82
N ARG A 15 6.30 19.22 2.02
CA ARG A 15 6.20 18.97 0.58
C ARG A 15 7.49 19.33 -0.16
N ARG A 16 8.13 20.44 0.19
CA ARG A 16 9.38 20.89 -0.43
C ARG A 16 10.50 19.85 -0.24
N ASN A 17 10.68 19.34 0.98
CA ASN A 17 11.67 18.30 1.28
C ASN A 17 11.46 17.03 0.43
N PHE A 18 10.20 16.67 0.18
CA PHE A 18 9.87 15.52 -0.66
C PHE A 18 10.18 15.77 -2.14
N ILE A 19 9.92 16.98 -2.66
CA ILE A 19 10.21 17.36 -4.05
C ILE A 19 11.73 17.45 -4.29
N GLU A 20 12.47 18.00 -3.33
CA GLU A 20 13.92 18.18 -3.41
C GLU A 20 14.70 16.88 -3.18
N GLY A 21 14.03 15.77 -2.83
CA GLY A 21 14.66 14.47 -2.60
C GLY A 21 15.53 14.42 -1.35
N THR A 22 15.39 15.39 -0.44
CA THR A 22 16.12 15.44 0.84
C THR A 22 15.39 14.70 1.96
N ALA A 23 14.21 14.14 1.67
CA ALA A 23 13.46 13.29 2.58
C ALA A 23 14.33 12.08 2.99
N GLY A 24 14.60 11.98 4.29
CA GLY A 24 15.42 10.92 4.87
C GLY A 24 16.91 11.21 5.05
N ALA A 25 17.42 12.37 4.60
CA ALA A 25 18.80 12.80 4.88
C ALA A 25 19.02 13.16 6.37
N ALA A 26 17.96 13.62 7.05
CA ALA A 26 17.91 13.88 8.49
C ALA A 26 16.46 13.71 9.00
N ASP A 27 16.27 13.74 10.32
CA ASP A 27 14.92 13.88 10.89
C ASP A 27 14.33 15.23 10.46
N TYR A 28 13.19 15.17 9.77
CA TYR A 28 12.51 16.36 9.24
C TYR A 28 11.31 16.79 10.11
N TRP A 29 10.96 15.99 11.13
CA TRP A 29 9.99 16.37 12.16
C TRP A 29 10.65 17.28 13.17
N ARG A 30 10.19 18.53 13.26
CA ARG A 30 10.77 19.50 14.21
C ARG A 30 10.00 19.52 15.53
N ARG A 31 8.72 19.18 15.48
CA ARG A 31 7.76 19.28 16.59
C ARG A 31 6.54 18.38 16.34
N GLU A 32 5.74 18.10 17.37
CA GLU A 32 4.56 17.21 17.23
C GLU A 32 3.48 17.80 16.33
N GLU A 33 3.36 19.13 16.26
CA GLU A 33 2.42 19.82 15.37
C GLU A 33 2.71 19.54 13.88
N ASP A 34 3.96 19.17 13.55
CA ASP A 34 4.27 18.74 12.19
C ASP A 34 3.62 17.40 11.85
N LEU A 35 3.61 16.48 12.81
CA LEU A 35 2.97 15.19 12.69
C LEU A 35 1.45 15.34 12.71
N GLU A 36 0.89 16.24 13.51
CA GLU A 36 -0.54 16.55 13.48
C GLU A 36 -0.99 17.04 12.10
N ALA A 37 -0.31 18.05 11.56
CA ALA A 37 -0.63 18.60 10.25
C ALA A 37 -0.49 17.53 9.16
N TYR A 38 0.58 16.73 9.22
CA TYR A 38 0.79 15.61 8.30
C TYR A 38 -0.30 14.55 8.43
N ASP A 39 -0.66 14.13 9.65
CA ASP A 39 -1.63 13.08 9.93
C ASP A 39 -3.02 13.43 9.36
N LEU A 40 -3.42 14.70 9.52
CA LEU A 40 -4.68 15.22 9.00
C LEU A 40 -4.70 15.36 7.46
N THR A 41 -3.53 15.39 6.81
CA THR A 41 -3.42 15.63 5.36
C THR A 41 -2.85 14.42 4.61
N PHE A 42 -1.52 14.33 4.48
CA PHE A 42 -0.83 13.23 3.81
C PHE A 42 -1.12 11.88 4.47
N GLY A 43 -1.14 11.83 5.81
CA GLY A 43 -1.46 10.65 6.58
C GLY A 43 -2.84 10.09 6.25
N ARG A 44 -3.84 10.96 6.06
CA ARG A 44 -5.17 10.53 5.64
C ARG A 44 -5.20 9.92 4.24
N ARG A 45 -4.38 10.43 3.30
CA ARG A 45 -4.21 9.81 1.97
C ARG A 45 -3.55 8.44 2.06
N ILE A 46 -2.57 8.29 2.95
CA ILE A 46 -1.93 7.00 3.24
C ILE A 46 -2.95 6.04 3.86
N ALA A 47 -3.83 6.53 4.74
CA ALA A 47 -4.89 5.73 5.34
C ALA A 47 -5.81 5.09 4.29
N TRP A 48 -6.23 5.84 3.26
CA TRP A 48 -7.05 5.29 2.18
C TRP A 48 -6.35 4.17 1.38
N LYS A 49 -5.03 4.25 1.22
CA LYS A 49 -4.24 3.16 0.61
C LYS A 49 -4.23 1.92 1.50
N TRP A 50 -4.06 2.10 2.82
CA TRP A 50 -4.16 1.01 3.79
C TRP A 50 -5.55 0.38 3.77
N GLN A 51 -6.61 1.17 3.84
CA GLN A 51 -8.00 0.70 3.79
C GLN A 51 -8.29 -0.12 2.53
N TYR A 52 -7.76 0.30 1.37
CA TYR A 52 -7.87 -0.46 0.13
C TYR A 52 -7.24 -1.86 0.24
N VAL A 53 -5.99 -1.95 0.72
CA VAL A 53 -5.27 -3.22 0.86
C VAL A 53 -5.93 -4.11 1.94
N LEU A 54 -6.21 -3.56 3.12
CA LEU A 54 -6.81 -4.28 4.24
C LEU A 54 -8.23 -4.77 3.90
N GLY A 55 -9.00 -3.97 3.15
CA GLY A 55 -10.31 -4.36 2.64
C GLY A 55 -10.25 -5.58 1.73
N GLU A 56 -9.27 -5.63 0.81
CA GLU A 56 -9.04 -6.81 -0.01
C GLU A 56 -8.67 -8.04 0.84
N LEU A 57 -7.76 -7.88 1.80
CA LEU A 57 -7.35 -8.98 2.69
C LEU A 57 -8.57 -9.55 3.43
N LYS A 58 -9.44 -8.69 3.96
CA LYS A 58 -10.65 -9.09 4.67
C LYS A 58 -11.65 -9.80 3.74
N ALA A 59 -11.86 -9.27 2.54
CA ALA A 59 -12.72 -9.89 1.53
C ALA A 59 -12.22 -11.27 1.09
N ARG A 60 -10.90 -11.50 1.15
CA ARG A 60 -10.26 -12.78 0.87
C ARG A 60 -10.25 -13.74 2.07
N GLY A 61 -10.84 -13.36 3.20
CA GLY A 61 -10.83 -14.17 4.42
C GLY A 61 -9.47 -14.25 5.10
N TRP A 62 -8.53 -13.37 4.78
CA TRP A 62 -7.26 -13.29 5.49
C TRP A 62 -7.46 -12.67 6.87
N SER A 63 -6.84 -13.27 7.89
CA SER A 63 -6.75 -12.75 9.25
C SER A 63 -5.28 -12.69 9.67
N PRO A 64 -4.87 -11.74 10.53
CA PRO A 64 -3.48 -11.66 10.95
C PRO A 64 -3.05 -12.88 11.77
N PRO A 65 -1.76 -13.27 11.72
CA PRO A 65 -1.22 -14.31 12.60
C PRO A 65 -1.21 -13.84 14.05
N GLU A 66 -1.33 -14.79 14.99
CA GLU A 66 -1.12 -14.52 16.40
C GLU A 66 0.30 -13.95 16.66
N GLY A 67 0.35 -12.90 17.46
CA GLY A 67 1.59 -12.25 17.89
C GLY A 67 1.44 -10.74 18.05
N GLY A 68 2.58 -10.06 18.14
CA GLY A 68 2.63 -8.60 18.15
C GLY A 68 2.41 -7.99 16.77
N LEU A 69 2.07 -6.71 16.76
CA LEU A 69 2.08 -5.86 15.58
C LEU A 69 3.30 -4.95 15.65
N THR A 70 4.07 -4.87 14.57
CA THR A 70 5.20 -3.94 14.45
C THR A 70 4.91 -2.96 13.32
N ASP A 71 4.88 -1.66 13.63
CA ASP A 71 4.79 -0.58 12.64
C ASP A 71 6.20 0.04 12.49
N TRP A 72 6.87 -0.29 11.39
CA TRP A 72 8.25 0.13 11.13
C TRP A 72 8.26 1.36 10.23
N GLY A 73 8.98 2.40 10.68
CA GLY A 73 8.90 3.74 10.11
C GLY A 73 7.51 4.31 10.34
N CYS A 74 7.03 4.24 11.58
CA CYS A 74 5.62 4.44 11.89
C CYS A 74 5.11 5.85 11.56
N GLY A 75 5.97 6.87 11.46
CA GLY A 75 5.58 8.24 11.18
C GLY A 75 4.48 8.70 12.16
N SER A 76 3.33 9.14 11.64
CA SER A 76 2.17 9.53 12.46
C SER A 76 1.35 8.36 13.02
N GLY A 77 1.71 7.11 12.72
CA GLY A 77 1.06 5.88 13.19
C GLY A 77 -0.16 5.46 12.37
N VAL A 78 -0.29 5.93 11.13
CA VAL A 78 -1.43 5.61 10.25
C VAL A 78 -1.53 4.11 9.98
N ALA A 79 -0.42 3.46 9.61
CA ALA A 79 -0.43 2.04 9.26
C ALA A 79 -0.96 1.17 10.41
N GLY A 80 -0.39 1.32 11.61
CA GLY A 80 -0.84 0.62 12.81
C GLY A 80 -2.32 0.90 13.14
N ARG A 81 -2.76 2.17 13.10
CA ARG A 81 -4.16 2.51 13.43
C ARG A 81 -5.15 1.93 12.41
N GLU A 82 -4.86 2.00 11.11
CA GLU A 82 -5.76 1.44 10.09
C GLU A 82 -5.83 -0.09 10.16
N PHE A 83 -4.70 -0.75 10.45
CA PHE A 83 -4.69 -2.19 10.70
C PHE A 83 -5.58 -2.57 11.88
N LEU A 84 -5.41 -1.88 13.02
CA LEU A 84 -6.17 -2.15 14.25
C LEU A 84 -7.66 -1.83 14.09
N ASN A 85 -8.01 -0.78 13.34
CA ASN A 85 -9.40 -0.48 12.98
C ASN A 85 -10.02 -1.58 12.11
N CYS A 86 -9.24 -2.22 11.24
CA CYS A 86 -9.74 -3.24 10.33
C CYS A 86 -9.95 -4.61 11.01
N PHE A 87 -8.99 -5.04 11.83
CA PHE A 87 -8.93 -6.38 12.42
C PHE A 87 -9.24 -6.43 13.91
N GLY A 88 -9.34 -5.29 14.59
CA GLY A 88 -9.56 -5.20 16.03
C GLY A 88 -8.25 -5.21 16.82
N ALA A 89 -8.22 -4.52 17.96
CA ALA A 89 -7.04 -4.47 18.83
C ALA A 89 -6.75 -5.80 19.53
N GLU A 90 -7.79 -6.62 19.70
CA GLU A 90 -7.74 -7.99 20.21
C GLU A 90 -7.06 -8.99 19.26
N SER A 91 -6.88 -8.61 17.99
CA SER A 91 -6.20 -9.47 17.00
C SER A 91 -4.70 -9.59 17.23
N VAL A 92 -4.12 -8.77 18.11
CA VAL A 92 -2.68 -8.72 18.38
C VAL A 92 -2.40 -8.63 19.89
N THR A 93 -1.20 -9.03 20.30
CA THR A 93 -0.80 -8.98 21.72
C THR A 93 -0.27 -7.61 22.16
N GLY A 94 0.00 -6.72 21.20
CA GLY A 94 0.51 -5.38 21.43
C GLY A 94 0.99 -4.72 20.14
N LEU A 95 1.22 -3.41 20.20
CA LEU A 95 1.76 -2.61 19.10
C LEU A 95 3.15 -2.11 19.47
N SER A 96 4.14 -2.46 18.63
CA SER A 96 5.50 -1.92 18.66
C SER A 96 5.66 -0.90 17.56
N LEU A 97 6.08 0.30 17.93
CA LEU A 97 6.32 1.42 17.02
C LEU A 97 7.81 1.68 16.91
N TRP A 98 8.33 1.69 15.70
CA TRP A 98 9.70 2.10 15.44
C TRP A 98 9.73 3.19 14.37
N ASP A 99 10.50 4.22 14.61
CA ASP A 99 10.84 5.26 13.64
C ASP A 99 12.21 5.81 14.01
N ARG A 100 12.95 6.35 13.04
CA ARG A 100 14.18 7.10 13.33
C ARG A 100 13.90 8.32 14.22
N SER A 101 12.71 8.91 14.11
CA SER A 101 12.31 10.07 14.89
C SER A 101 11.64 9.65 16.19
N ALA A 102 12.26 10.05 17.31
CA ALA A 102 11.66 9.89 18.62
C ALA A 102 10.36 10.70 18.78
N ILE A 103 10.19 11.79 18.03
CA ILE A 103 8.95 12.59 18.03
C ILE A 103 7.84 11.79 17.34
N ALA A 104 8.12 11.19 16.18
CA ALA A 104 7.16 10.36 15.45
C ALA A 104 6.67 9.16 16.28
N THR A 105 7.59 8.42 16.90
CA THR A 105 7.20 7.27 17.75
C THR A 105 6.35 7.66 18.95
N ARG A 106 6.63 8.80 19.62
CA ARG A 106 5.80 9.31 20.72
C ARG A 106 4.41 9.73 20.23
N PHE A 107 4.35 10.48 19.13
CA PHE A 107 3.08 10.92 18.55
C PHE A 107 2.19 9.73 18.16
N ALA A 108 2.74 8.79 17.38
CA ALA A 108 2.05 7.57 16.98
C ALA A 108 1.57 6.76 18.20
N ALA A 109 2.40 6.65 19.25
CA ALA A 109 2.03 5.96 20.47
C ALA A 109 0.89 6.66 21.22
N GLY A 110 0.91 7.99 21.28
CA GLY A 110 -0.16 8.81 21.84
C GLY A 110 -1.49 8.56 21.14
N LYS A 111 -1.50 8.67 19.80
CA LYS A 111 -2.68 8.40 18.98
C LYS A 111 -3.21 6.97 19.12
N ALA A 112 -2.32 5.99 19.20
CA ALA A 112 -2.72 4.59 19.38
C ALA A 112 -3.31 4.34 20.79
N ARG A 113 -2.73 4.91 21.85
CA ARG A 113 -3.25 4.77 23.22
C ARG A 113 -4.59 5.47 23.41
N GLU A 114 -4.78 6.61 22.75
CA GLU A 114 -6.05 7.33 22.72
C GLU A 114 -7.16 6.48 22.05
N ALA A 115 -6.86 5.89 20.89
CA ALA A 115 -7.82 5.10 20.13
C ALA A 115 -8.06 3.68 20.69
N PHE A 116 -7.04 3.06 21.30
CA PHE A 116 -7.04 1.66 21.72
C PHE A 116 -6.55 1.52 23.17
N THR A 117 -7.39 1.96 24.11
CA THR A 117 -7.04 2.12 25.54
C THR A 117 -6.54 0.86 26.25
N ARG A 118 -6.88 -0.33 25.75
CA ARG A 118 -6.46 -1.63 26.33
C ARG A 118 -5.23 -2.22 25.64
N LEU A 119 -4.75 -1.62 24.56
CA LEU A 119 -3.63 -2.15 23.78
C LEU A 119 -2.29 -1.78 24.44
N ASN A 120 -1.42 -2.76 24.60
CA ASN A 120 -0.04 -2.52 25.03
C ASN A 120 0.75 -1.89 23.87
N VAL A 121 1.02 -0.58 23.97
CA VAL A 121 1.76 0.19 22.96
C VAL A 121 3.16 0.52 23.47
N ARG A 122 4.18 0.11 22.70
CA ARG A 122 5.61 0.29 23.01
C ARG A 122 6.31 1.05 21.90
N CYS A 123 7.15 2.02 22.26
CA CYS A 123 8.08 2.65 21.33
C CYS A 123 9.40 1.88 21.42
N GLN A 124 9.87 1.33 20.31
CA GLN A 124 11.13 0.61 20.26
C GLN A 124 12.28 1.53 19.83
N SER A 125 13.47 1.27 20.36
CA SER A 125 14.69 1.99 20.01
C SER A 125 15.85 1.00 19.85
N GLY A 126 16.47 0.97 18.67
CA GLY A 126 17.57 0.05 18.35
C GLY A 126 17.21 -1.45 18.38
N GLY A 127 18.16 -2.30 17.99
CA GLY A 127 18.04 -3.76 18.10
C GLY A 127 17.16 -4.45 17.05
N ASP A 128 16.77 -5.69 17.35
CA ASP A 128 15.86 -6.50 16.54
C ASP A 128 14.42 -6.02 16.75
N ILE A 129 13.87 -5.35 15.74
CA ILE A 129 12.63 -4.58 15.87
C ILE A 129 11.39 -5.48 15.76
N VAL A 130 11.53 -6.58 15.02
CA VAL A 130 10.43 -7.50 14.71
C VAL A 130 10.53 -8.76 15.57
N ALA A 131 9.61 -8.89 16.52
CA ALA A 131 9.53 -10.03 17.44
C ALA A 131 8.35 -10.96 17.06
N GLY A 132 8.35 -11.46 15.82
CA GLY A 132 7.25 -12.28 15.28
C GLY A 132 5.95 -11.51 15.07
N GLY A 133 4.89 -12.21 14.64
CA GLY A 133 3.58 -11.60 14.36
C GLY A 133 3.53 -10.87 13.03
N THR A 134 2.91 -9.69 12.99
CA THR A 134 2.71 -8.92 11.74
C THR A 134 3.62 -7.70 11.69
N LEU A 135 4.34 -7.53 10.58
CA LEU A 135 5.10 -6.33 10.25
C LEU A 135 4.32 -5.44 9.27
N LEU A 136 4.20 -4.17 9.60
CA LEU A 136 3.69 -3.11 8.73
C LEU A 136 4.85 -2.21 8.31
N VAL A 137 4.90 -1.88 7.02
CA VAL A 137 5.83 -0.88 6.48
C VAL A 137 5.07 0.03 5.54
N SER A 138 5.24 1.35 5.69
CA SER A 138 4.53 2.32 4.85
C SER A 138 5.39 3.49 4.38
N HIS A 139 5.55 3.63 3.06
CA HIS A 139 6.16 4.80 2.43
C HIS A 139 7.59 5.09 2.94
N THR A 140 8.37 4.06 3.24
CA THR A 140 9.70 4.23 3.83
C THR A 140 10.82 3.94 2.84
N LEU A 141 10.61 3.09 1.83
CA LEU A 141 11.70 2.63 0.95
C LEU A 141 12.41 3.77 0.23
N GLY A 142 11.67 4.81 -0.16
CA GLY A 142 12.24 6.01 -0.80
C GLY A 142 13.18 6.82 0.09
N GLU A 143 13.20 6.57 1.40
CA GLU A 143 13.96 7.33 2.39
C GLU A 143 15.13 6.54 2.99
N LEU A 144 15.34 5.30 2.53
CA LEU A 144 16.37 4.40 3.06
C LEU A 144 17.59 4.35 2.14
N SER A 145 18.77 4.37 2.74
CA SER A 145 19.99 3.91 2.06
C SER A 145 19.88 2.41 1.72
N PRO A 146 20.66 1.91 0.74
CA PRO A 146 20.69 0.49 0.42
C PRO A 146 20.96 -0.40 1.65
N GLN A 147 21.85 0.01 2.55
CA GLN A 147 22.17 -0.75 3.77
C GLN A 147 20.99 -0.80 4.75
N GLN A 148 20.25 0.30 4.88
CA GLN A 148 19.05 0.35 5.72
C GLN A 148 17.91 -0.48 5.13
N ALA A 149 17.74 -0.46 3.81
CA ALA A 149 16.77 -1.31 3.12
C ALA A 149 17.12 -2.79 3.31
N ASP A 150 18.39 -3.18 3.18
CA ASP A 150 18.85 -4.54 3.44
C ASP A 150 18.59 -4.99 4.87
N PHE A 151 18.88 -4.11 5.84
CA PHE A 151 18.58 -4.38 7.23
C PHE A 151 17.08 -4.59 7.46
N LEU A 152 16.22 -3.72 6.90
CA LEU A 152 14.78 -3.87 7.01
C LEU A 152 14.27 -5.17 6.40
N VAL A 153 14.78 -5.57 5.23
CA VAL A 153 14.41 -6.86 4.61
C VAL A 153 14.83 -8.03 5.51
N SER A 154 15.99 -7.96 6.14
CA SER A 154 16.41 -8.96 7.12
C SER A 154 15.50 -9.02 8.34
N GLN A 155 15.01 -7.86 8.83
CA GLN A 155 14.04 -7.82 9.93
C GLN A 155 12.67 -8.37 9.50
N ALA A 156 12.24 -8.05 8.28
CA ALA A 156 10.99 -8.55 7.71
C ALA A 156 10.97 -10.09 7.62
N GLY A 157 12.11 -10.71 7.36
CA GLY A 157 12.27 -12.17 7.38
C GLY A 157 11.93 -12.86 8.71
N ARG A 158 11.81 -12.11 9.82
CA ARG A 158 11.45 -12.62 11.15
C ARG A 158 9.97 -12.46 11.50
N ALA A 159 9.20 -11.76 10.65
CA ALA A 159 7.77 -11.64 10.81
C ALA A 159 7.07 -12.97 10.46
N LYS A 160 5.85 -13.17 10.95
CA LYS A 160 4.96 -14.23 10.45
C LYS A 160 4.16 -13.75 9.24
N ALA A 161 3.82 -12.46 9.19
CA ALA A 161 3.19 -11.81 8.04
C ALA A 161 3.74 -10.40 7.83
N ILE A 162 3.75 -9.94 6.59
CA ILE A 162 4.26 -8.63 6.18
C ILE A 162 3.16 -7.95 5.36
N ILE A 163 2.84 -6.70 5.69
CA ILE A 163 2.05 -5.81 4.85
C ILE A 163 2.92 -4.58 4.57
N TRP A 164 3.27 -4.41 3.30
CA TRP A 164 4.16 -3.34 2.86
C TRP A 164 3.46 -2.51 1.80
N ILE A 165 3.30 -1.21 2.03
CA ILE A 165 2.63 -0.28 1.11
C ILE A 165 3.54 0.90 0.79
N GLU A 166 3.73 1.15 -0.49
CA GLU A 166 4.58 2.20 -1.03
C GLU A 166 3.80 3.09 -2.01
N PRO A 167 4.31 4.29 -2.37
CA PRO A 167 3.73 5.07 -3.45
C PRO A 167 3.82 4.30 -4.78
N GLY A 168 2.84 4.47 -5.66
CA GLY A 168 2.80 3.77 -6.95
C GLY A 168 3.74 4.37 -8.00
N THR A 169 5.01 4.60 -7.64
CA THR A 169 6.06 5.05 -8.57
C THR A 169 6.87 3.86 -9.11
N HIS A 170 7.63 4.08 -10.18
CA HIS A 170 8.46 3.04 -10.79
C HIS A 170 9.56 2.58 -9.83
N GLU A 171 10.21 3.51 -9.15
CA GLU A 171 11.33 3.26 -8.23
C GLU A 171 10.87 2.45 -7.02
N ALA A 172 9.78 2.88 -6.39
CA ALA A 172 9.25 2.22 -5.20
C ALA A 172 8.69 0.82 -5.52
N SER A 173 8.03 0.67 -6.67
CA SER A 173 7.56 -0.63 -7.16
C SER A 173 8.73 -1.59 -7.45
N THR A 174 9.79 -1.09 -8.09
CA THR A 174 11.00 -1.88 -8.38
C THR A 174 11.67 -2.35 -7.09
N ALA A 175 11.83 -1.46 -6.12
CA ALA A 175 12.37 -1.81 -4.81
C ALA A 175 11.49 -2.86 -4.11
N LEU A 176 10.16 -2.71 -4.16
CA LEU A 176 9.24 -3.66 -3.54
C LEU A 176 9.23 -5.04 -4.23
N VAL A 177 9.44 -5.10 -5.55
CA VAL A 177 9.66 -6.36 -6.27
C VAL A 177 10.96 -7.03 -5.81
N ALA A 178 12.03 -6.27 -5.59
CA ALA A 178 13.27 -6.84 -5.03
C ALA A 178 13.06 -7.42 -3.62
N VAL A 179 12.28 -6.74 -2.77
CA VAL A 179 11.86 -7.28 -1.45
C VAL A 179 11.08 -8.59 -1.62
N ARG A 180 10.09 -8.61 -2.52
CA ARG A 180 9.30 -9.81 -2.85
C ARG A 180 10.21 -10.98 -3.22
N GLU A 181 11.12 -10.81 -4.17
CA GLU A 181 12.00 -11.89 -4.63
C GLU A 181 12.93 -12.40 -3.52
N ARG A 182 13.40 -11.53 -2.64
CA ARG A 182 14.26 -11.95 -1.52
C ARG A 182 13.51 -12.77 -0.47
N LEU A 183 12.23 -12.51 -0.28
CA LEU A 183 11.42 -13.13 0.78
C LEU A 183 10.52 -14.27 0.28
N HIS A 184 10.33 -14.44 -1.05
CA HIS A 184 9.38 -15.42 -1.60
C HIS A 184 9.68 -16.89 -1.23
N GLY A 185 10.92 -17.21 -0.88
CA GLY A 185 11.30 -18.56 -0.43
C GLY A 185 10.84 -18.88 0.99
N ALA A 186 10.64 -17.86 1.84
CA ALA A 186 10.25 -18.00 3.24
C ALA A 186 8.77 -17.70 3.50
N PHE A 187 8.10 -17.00 2.58
CA PHE A 187 6.71 -16.61 2.70
C PHE A 187 5.90 -16.97 1.46
N ARG A 188 4.60 -17.21 1.66
CA ARG A 188 3.61 -17.25 0.59
C ARG A 188 3.17 -15.84 0.25
N LEU A 189 3.02 -15.58 -1.04
CA LEU A 189 2.48 -14.32 -1.55
C LEU A 189 0.96 -14.34 -1.37
N VAL A 190 0.45 -13.40 -0.58
CA VAL A 190 -0.98 -13.22 -0.37
C VAL A 190 -1.51 -12.25 -1.41
N ALA A 191 -0.98 -11.03 -1.50
CA ALA A 191 -1.44 -10.01 -2.44
C ALA A 191 -0.27 -9.06 -2.82
N PRO A 192 -0.32 -8.32 -3.94
CA PRO A 192 -1.31 -8.34 -5.03
C PRO A 192 -1.18 -9.55 -5.95
N CYS A 193 -0.02 -10.23 -5.91
CA CYS A 193 0.30 -11.36 -6.79
C CYS A 193 -0.72 -12.48 -6.64
N THR A 194 -1.15 -13.04 -7.77
CA THR A 194 -2.06 -14.18 -7.84
C THR A 194 -1.31 -15.52 -8.01
N HIS A 195 0.02 -15.47 -8.06
CA HIS A 195 0.92 -16.60 -8.28
C HIS A 195 2.10 -16.57 -7.30
N GLN A 196 2.81 -17.71 -7.20
CA GLN A 196 3.98 -17.88 -6.33
C GLN A 196 5.33 -17.89 -7.08
N ALA A 197 5.31 -17.88 -8.42
CA ALA A 197 6.52 -17.82 -9.26
C ALA A 197 7.26 -16.47 -9.18
N ALA A 198 8.44 -16.38 -9.80
CA ALA A 198 9.18 -15.12 -9.97
C ALA A 198 8.28 -14.02 -10.57
N CYS A 199 8.50 -12.76 -10.18
CA CYS A 199 7.64 -11.66 -10.62
C CYS A 199 7.81 -11.39 -12.12
N GLY A 200 6.71 -11.44 -12.88
CA GLY A 200 6.73 -11.14 -14.32
C GLY A 200 7.13 -9.70 -14.66
N MET A 201 7.11 -8.76 -13.70
CA MET A 201 7.64 -7.41 -13.90
C MET A 201 9.15 -7.37 -14.15
N LEU A 202 9.88 -8.41 -13.76
CA LEU A 202 11.32 -8.52 -13.99
C LEU A 202 11.67 -8.94 -15.43
N ALA A 203 10.68 -9.33 -16.23
CA ALA A 203 10.90 -9.67 -17.63
C ALA A 203 11.38 -8.44 -18.42
N PRO A 204 12.35 -8.57 -19.35
CA PRO A 204 12.92 -7.43 -20.08
C PRO A 204 11.87 -6.57 -20.81
N GLU A 205 10.85 -7.19 -21.37
CA GLU A 205 9.73 -6.52 -22.04
C GLU A 205 8.92 -5.60 -21.10
N ASN A 206 9.02 -5.84 -19.79
CA ASN A 206 8.29 -5.13 -18.75
C ASN A 206 9.12 -4.04 -18.06
N ALA A 207 10.36 -3.77 -18.49
CA ALA A 207 11.27 -2.81 -17.85
C ALA A 207 10.69 -1.37 -17.72
N ARG A 208 9.85 -0.95 -18.68
CA ARG A 208 9.16 0.36 -18.67
C ARG A 208 7.90 0.40 -17.81
N HIS A 209 7.44 -0.75 -17.35
CA HIS A 209 6.23 -0.92 -16.56
C HIS A 209 6.59 -1.09 -15.08
N TRP A 210 5.61 -0.89 -14.21
CA TRP A 210 5.77 -1.13 -12.79
C TRP A 210 4.45 -1.60 -12.18
N CYS A 211 4.54 -2.43 -11.14
CA CYS A 211 3.37 -2.96 -10.45
C CYS A 211 2.77 -1.88 -9.54
N HIS A 212 1.66 -1.29 -9.98
CA HIS A 212 0.92 -0.28 -9.23
C HIS A 212 -0.59 -0.47 -9.38
N HIS A 213 -1.31 0.08 -8.42
CA HIS A 213 -2.76 0.06 -8.31
C HIS A 213 -3.27 1.45 -7.93
N PHE A 214 -4.58 1.63 -7.91
CA PHE A 214 -5.21 2.89 -7.52
C PHE A 214 -6.25 2.60 -6.44
N ALA A 215 -6.01 3.12 -5.24
CA ALA A 215 -7.03 3.13 -4.20
C ALA A 215 -8.12 4.16 -4.56
N PRO A 216 -9.39 3.93 -4.19
CA PRO A 216 -10.44 4.93 -4.36
C PRO A 216 -10.21 6.09 -3.38
N SER A 217 -10.40 7.32 -3.88
CA SER A 217 -10.52 8.49 -3.01
C SER A 217 -11.96 8.63 -2.52
N PRO A 218 -12.19 9.02 -1.25
CA PRO A 218 -13.54 9.30 -0.77
C PRO A 218 -14.19 10.46 -1.53
N PRO A 219 -15.51 10.42 -1.77
CA PRO A 219 -16.22 11.49 -2.48
C PRO A 219 -16.04 12.88 -1.85
N GLU A 220 -15.97 12.96 -0.52
CA GLU A 220 -15.87 14.22 0.22
C GLU A 220 -14.61 15.03 -0.13
N VAL A 221 -13.54 14.37 -0.58
CA VAL A 221 -12.29 15.00 -1.00
C VAL A 221 -12.49 15.91 -2.23
N HIS A 222 -13.58 15.71 -2.97
CA HIS A 222 -13.92 16.50 -4.15
C HIS A 222 -14.87 17.66 -3.85
N THR A 223 -15.51 17.68 -2.68
CA THR A 223 -16.54 18.67 -2.33
C THR A 223 -16.14 19.56 -1.15
N ASP A 224 -15.16 19.14 -0.34
CA ASP A 224 -14.63 19.91 0.78
C ASP A 224 -13.58 20.95 0.30
N GLY A 225 -13.82 22.22 0.62
CA GLY A 225 -12.96 23.33 0.20
C GLY A 225 -11.54 23.28 0.77
N ASP A 226 -11.35 22.70 1.94
CA ASP A 226 -10.03 22.59 2.56
C ASP A 226 -9.21 21.46 1.91
N TRP A 227 -9.87 20.35 1.51
CA TRP A 227 -9.23 19.33 0.67
C TRP A 227 -8.82 19.90 -0.69
N VAL A 228 -9.66 20.71 -1.33
CA VAL A 228 -9.31 21.40 -2.59
C VAL A 228 -8.11 22.33 -2.41
N ARG A 229 -8.07 23.10 -1.31
CA ARG A 229 -6.93 23.97 -0.97
C ARG A 229 -5.65 23.15 -0.79
N PHE A 230 -5.71 22.07 -0.01
CA PHE A 230 -4.59 21.16 0.20
C PHE A 230 -4.08 20.57 -1.11
N GLY A 231 -4.96 20.05 -1.97
CA GLY A 231 -4.58 19.45 -3.25
C GLY A 231 -3.85 20.42 -4.18
N ARG A 232 -4.33 21.68 -4.26
CA ARG A 232 -3.69 22.74 -5.05
C ARG A 232 -2.31 23.09 -4.51
N MET A 233 -2.20 23.34 -3.21
CA MET A 233 -0.93 23.72 -2.59
C MET A 233 0.10 22.58 -2.65
N ALA A 234 -0.32 21.35 -2.38
CA ALA A 234 0.59 20.20 -2.45
C ALA A 234 0.95 19.82 -3.89
N GLY A 235 0.23 20.33 -4.90
CA GLY A 235 0.39 19.92 -6.29
C GLY A 235 0.07 18.44 -6.48
N ILE A 236 -1.02 17.98 -5.87
CA ILE A 236 -1.42 16.56 -5.85
C ILE A 236 -2.82 16.42 -6.43
N ASP A 237 -2.97 15.50 -7.39
CA ASP A 237 -4.29 15.09 -7.84
C ASP A 237 -4.94 14.17 -6.80
N LEU A 238 -5.88 14.73 -6.04
CA LEU A 238 -6.60 14.01 -5.00
C LEU A 238 -7.58 12.95 -5.55
N ARG A 239 -7.83 12.91 -6.87
CA ARG A 239 -8.63 11.86 -7.51
C ARG A 239 -7.82 10.58 -7.77
N SER A 240 -6.51 10.63 -7.57
CA SER A 240 -5.63 9.50 -7.82
C SER A 240 -4.80 9.17 -6.57
N LEU A 241 -4.90 7.92 -6.13
CA LEU A 241 -4.14 7.38 -5.01
C LEU A 241 -3.33 6.17 -5.48
N PRO A 242 -2.27 6.39 -6.29
CA PRO A 242 -1.43 5.31 -6.76
C PRO A 242 -0.65 4.69 -5.60
N LEU A 243 -0.62 3.37 -5.56
CA LEU A 243 0.14 2.59 -4.59
C LEU A 243 0.76 1.35 -5.23
N SER A 244 1.89 0.92 -4.68
CA SER A 244 2.43 -0.43 -4.86
C SER A 244 2.35 -1.11 -3.50
N TYR A 245 1.98 -2.38 -3.44
CA TYR A 245 1.88 -3.09 -2.18
C TYR A 245 2.34 -4.54 -2.30
N LEU A 246 2.68 -5.13 -1.17
CA LEU A 246 3.12 -6.50 -1.03
C LEU A 246 2.60 -7.03 0.31
N VAL A 247 1.87 -8.14 0.25
CA VAL A 247 1.39 -8.88 1.42
C VAL A 247 1.94 -10.29 1.34
N MET A 248 2.66 -10.70 2.38
CA MET A 248 3.29 -12.01 2.47
C MET A 248 2.95 -12.64 3.81
N ASP A 249 2.81 -13.96 3.84
CA ASP A 249 2.47 -14.71 5.04
C ASP A 249 3.22 -16.04 5.06
N SER A 250 3.80 -16.39 6.20
CA SER A 250 4.49 -17.66 6.42
C SER A 250 3.52 -18.84 6.51
N ARG A 251 2.24 -18.56 6.79
CA ARG A 251 1.16 -19.56 6.79
C ARG A 251 0.67 -19.83 5.37
N SER A 252 -0.17 -20.86 5.22
CA SER A 252 -0.81 -21.15 3.94
C SER A 252 -1.69 -19.98 3.50
N ALA A 253 -1.47 -19.47 2.28
CA ALA A 253 -2.40 -18.55 1.65
C ALA A 253 -3.63 -19.30 1.14
N LEU A 254 -4.79 -18.65 1.17
CA LEU A 254 -5.99 -19.19 0.52
C LEU A 254 -5.78 -19.14 -1.01
N PRO A 255 -5.95 -20.27 -1.70
CA PRO A 255 -5.75 -20.32 -3.14
C PRO A 255 -6.78 -19.45 -3.86
N LEU A 256 -6.35 -18.81 -4.94
CA LEU A 256 -7.24 -18.13 -5.88
C LEU A 256 -7.62 -19.11 -7.01
N PRO A 257 -8.73 -18.86 -7.74
CA PRO A 257 -9.02 -19.58 -8.98
C PRO A 257 -7.83 -19.49 -9.96
N ALA A 258 -7.62 -20.51 -10.79
CA ALA A 258 -6.52 -20.53 -11.77
C ALA A 258 -6.62 -19.36 -12.77
N GLU A 259 -7.85 -18.94 -13.05
CA GLU A 259 -8.20 -17.83 -13.94
C GLU A 259 -8.10 -16.46 -13.27
N ALA A 260 -7.62 -16.39 -12.02
CA ALA A 260 -7.49 -15.14 -11.29
C ALA A 260 -6.36 -14.29 -11.88
N VAL A 261 -6.72 -13.10 -12.36
CA VAL A 261 -5.80 -12.13 -12.93
C VAL A 261 -5.87 -10.85 -12.12
N ARG A 262 -4.69 -10.33 -11.76
CA ARG A 262 -4.57 -8.97 -11.21
C ARG A 262 -4.32 -7.98 -12.35
N VAL A 263 -5.24 -7.05 -12.55
CA VAL A 263 -5.01 -5.88 -13.40
C VAL A 263 -4.07 -4.90 -12.71
N ILE A 264 -3.02 -4.53 -13.42
CA ILE A 264 -2.02 -3.58 -12.99
C ILE A 264 -2.27 -2.25 -13.70
N GLY A 265 -2.27 -1.16 -12.93
CA GLY A 265 -2.58 0.17 -13.41
C GLY A 265 -4.03 0.31 -13.87
N ARG A 266 -4.23 1.06 -14.97
CA ARG A 266 -5.53 1.33 -15.57
C ARG A 266 -5.64 0.71 -16.97
N ALA A 267 -6.84 0.31 -17.35
CA ALA A 267 -7.11 -0.14 -18.71
C ALA A 267 -6.88 0.99 -19.72
N ARG A 268 -6.18 0.71 -20.82
CA ARG A 268 -6.00 1.65 -21.93
C ARG A 268 -7.19 1.52 -22.88
N MET A 269 -8.00 2.57 -22.97
CA MET A 269 -9.28 2.51 -23.66
C MET A 269 -9.19 2.99 -25.12
N TYR A 270 -9.70 2.17 -26.03
CA TYR A 270 -9.86 2.49 -27.47
C TYR A 270 -11.34 2.39 -27.88
N LYS A 271 -11.69 2.84 -29.10
CA LYS A 271 -13.08 2.87 -29.56
C LYS A 271 -13.78 1.50 -29.52
N ALA A 272 -13.06 0.45 -29.89
CA ALA A 272 -13.60 -0.90 -30.05
C ALA A 272 -13.07 -1.92 -29.02
N TYR A 273 -12.01 -1.59 -28.28
CA TYR A 273 -11.36 -2.50 -27.35
C TYR A 273 -10.64 -1.76 -26.22
N ALA A 274 -10.28 -2.50 -25.18
CA ALA A 274 -9.44 -2.05 -24.08
C ALA A 274 -8.19 -2.94 -24.03
N LEU A 275 -7.06 -2.37 -23.60
CA LEU A 275 -5.86 -3.13 -23.27
C LEU A 275 -5.68 -3.14 -21.76
N LEU A 276 -5.50 -4.33 -21.19
CA LEU A 276 -5.36 -4.56 -19.76
C LEU A 276 -4.02 -5.22 -19.50
N PHE A 277 -3.25 -4.69 -18.56
CA PHE A 277 -2.00 -5.29 -18.13
C PHE A 277 -2.29 -6.25 -16.98
N GLY A 278 -2.27 -7.55 -17.26
CA GLY A 278 -2.69 -8.61 -16.36
C GLY A 278 -1.50 -9.37 -15.79
N CYS A 279 -1.53 -9.65 -14.49
CA CYS A 279 -0.60 -10.51 -13.77
C CYS A 279 -1.30 -11.80 -13.34
N ASP A 280 -0.70 -12.93 -13.69
CA ASP A 280 -1.16 -14.28 -13.37
C ASP A 280 0.02 -15.28 -13.34
N GLU A 281 -0.26 -16.57 -13.26
CA GLU A 281 0.77 -17.63 -13.22
C GLU A 281 1.74 -17.65 -14.41
N SER A 282 1.34 -17.11 -15.56
CA SER A 282 2.15 -16.99 -16.78
C SER A 282 3.03 -15.74 -16.82
N GLY A 283 2.98 -14.91 -15.76
CA GLY A 283 3.71 -13.67 -15.62
C GLY A 283 2.82 -12.44 -15.81
N VAL A 284 3.42 -11.35 -16.30
CA VAL A 284 2.73 -10.08 -16.55
C VAL A 284 2.72 -9.79 -18.04
N ARG A 285 1.53 -9.64 -18.62
CA ARG A 285 1.33 -9.44 -20.06
C ARG A 285 0.19 -8.48 -20.34
N GLU A 286 0.18 -7.95 -21.54
CA GLU A 286 -0.94 -7.16 -22.04
C GLU A 286 -1.97 -8.04 -22.76
N TYR A 287 -3.23 -7.86 -22.38
CA TYR A 287 -4.38 -8.56 -22.91
C TYR A 287 -5.37 -7.59 -23.53
N ARG A 288 -6.09 -8.03 -24.55
CA ARG A 288 -7.11 -7.24 -25.24
C ARG A 288 -8.50 -7.71 -24.84
N PHE A 289 -9.39 -6.75 -24.54
CA PHE A 289 -10.81 -7.01 -24.31
C PHE A 289 -11.66 -6.22 -25.30
N MET A 290 -12.46 -6.92 -26.09
CA MET A 290 -13.27 -6.31 -27.15
C MET A 290 -14.62 -5.81 -26.60
N LYS A 291 -14.99 -4.55 -26.88
CA LYS A 291 -16.26 -3.95 -26.43
C LYS A 291 -17.49 -4.76 -26.83
N ARG A 292 -17.43 -5.43 -27.99
CA ARG A 292 -18.53 -6.25 -28.52
C ARG A 292 -18.78 -7.54 -27.71
N LYS A 293 -17.83 -7.96 -26.87
CA LYS A 293 -17.96 -9.17 -26.04
C LYS A 293 -18.89 -8.89 -24.85
N ASP A 294 -18.63 -7.80 -24.15
CA ASP A 294 -19.51 -7.30 -23.10
C ASP A 294 -19.34 -5.77 -22.96
N GLY A 295 -20.40 -5.04 -23.33
CA GLY A 295 -20.42 -3.58 -23.31
C GLY A 295 -20.55 -2.99 -21.91
N GLU A 296 -21.08 -3.73 -20.95
CA GLU A 296 -21.18 -3.31 -19.55
C GLU A 296 -19.83 -3.42 -18.85
N ALA A 297 -19.15 -4.56 -18.95
CA ALA A 297 -17.79 -4.71 -18.43
C ALA A 297 -16.85 -3.66 -19.03
N PHE A 298 -16.98 -3.38 -20.33
CA PHE A 298 -16.22 -2.32 -21.00
C PHE A 298 -16.50 -0.92 -20.42
N ARG A 299 -17.77 -0.63 -20.10
CA ARG A 299 -18.18 0.63 -19.46
C ARG A 299 -17.62 0.75 -18.04
N LEU A 300 -17.59 -0.34 -17.27
CA LEU A 300 -17.02 -0.37 -15.92
C LEU A 300 -15.50 -0.14 -15.95
N LEU A 301 -14.78 -0.78 -16.87
CA LEU A 301 -13.35 -0.51 -17.10
C LEU A 301 -13.10 0.96 -17.45
N LYS A 302 -13.91 1.53 -18.36
CA LYS A 302 -13.81 2.95 -18.73
C LYS A 302 -14.04 3.91 -17.55
N LYS A 303 -14.92 3.53 -16.62
CA LYS A 303 -15.22 4.31 -15.41
C LYS A 303 -14.26 4.04 -14.25
N GLU A 304 -13.26 3.17 -14.45
CA GLU A 304 -12.36 2.69 -13.38
C GLU A 304 -13.12 2.09 -12.18
N ALA A 305 -14.30 1.50 -12.45
CA ALA A 305 -15.18 0.92 -11.44
C ALA A 305 -15.07 -0.61 -11.36
N MET A 306 -14.27 -1.22 -12.24
CA MET A 306 -13.98 -2.65 -12.20
C MET A 306 -12.83 -2.90 -11.19
N PRO A 307 -13.01 -3.78 -10.19
CA PRO A 307 -11.94 -4.15 -9.27
C PRO A 307 -10.71 -4.70 -10.01
N SER A 308 -9.53 -4.55 -9.41
CA SER A 308 -8.28 -5.00 -10.02
C SER A 308 -8.12 -6.52 -9.99
N LEU A 309 -8.71 -7.23 -9.02
CA LEU A 309 -8.71 -8.69 -8.99
C LEU A 309 -9.93 -9.22 -9.74
N GLN A 310 -9.66 -9.96 -10.82
CA GLN A 310 -10.69 -10.42 -11.75
C GLN A 310 -10.50 -11.91 -12.06
N VAL A 311 -11.54 -12.51 -12.63
CA VAL A 311 -11.50 -13.86 -13.22
C VAL A 311 -11.71 -13.73 -14.71
N TRP A 312 -10.78 -14.25 -15.51
CA TRP A 312 -10.81 -14.10 -16.97
C TRP A 312 -10.96 -15.45 -17.67
N GLN A 313 -11.89 -15.52 -18.62
CA GLN A 313 -11.83 -16.52 -19.70
C GLN A 313 -11.13 -15.89 -20.90
N ARG A 314 -10.11 -16.56 -21.43
CA ARG A 314 -9.25 -16.00 -22.48
C ARG A 314 -8.75 -17.06 -23.44
N ASP A 315 -8.42 -16.63 -24.64
CA ASP A 315 -7.72 -17.42 -25.66
C ASP A 315 -6.47 -16.65 -26.08
N GLY A 316 -5.29 -17.17 -25.69
CA GLY A 316 -4.03 -16.44 -25.79
C GLY A 316 -4.08 -15.08 -25.06
N LEU A 317 -3.92 -14.00 -25.82
CA LEU A 317 -3.93 -12.62 -25.32
C LEU A 317 -5.30 -11.93 -25.46
N GLU A 318 -6.33 -12.63 -25.92
CA GLU A 318 -7.69 -12.09 -26.07
C GLU A 318 -8.58 -12.55 -24.91
N ILE A 319 -9.20 -11.60 -24.23
CA ILE A 319 -10.16 -11.84 -23.15
C ILE A 319 -11.54 -12.02 -23.76
N ASN A 320 -12.14 -13.20 -23.54
CA ASN A 320 -13.48 -13.54 -23.97
C ASN A 320 -14.54 -13.10 -22.96
N GLU A 321 -14.25 -13.28 -21.67
CA GLU A 321 -15.08 -12.88 -20.54
C GLU A 321 -14.18 -12.39 -19.40
N LEU A 322 -14.60 -11.34 -18.72
CA LEU A 322 -13.98 -10.89 -17.47
C LEU A 322 -15.05 -10.49 -16.47
N ARG A 323 -14.81 -10.84 -15.21
CA ARG A 323 -15.69 -10.47 -14.09
C ARG A 323 -14.87 -10.18 -12.83
N PRO A 324 -15.38 -9.36 -11.89
CA PRO A 324 -14.75 -9.20 -10.58
C PRO A 324 -14.63 -10.54 -9.85
N LEU A 325 -13.55 -10.74 -9.09
CA LEU A 325 -13.45 -11.84 -8.13
C LEU A 325 -13.99 -11.46 -6.75
N LEU A 326 -13.85 -10.18 -6.37
CA LEU A 326 -14.22 -9.61 -5.08
C LEU A 326 -14.95 -8.29 -5.27
#